data_AF-A0A371IPS3-F1
#
_entry.id   AF-A0A371IPS3-F1
#
_cell.length_a   1.000
_cell.length_b   1.000
_cell.length_c   1.000
_cell.angle_alpha   90.00
_cell.angle_beta   90.00
_cell.angle_gamma   90.00
#
_symmetry.space_group_name_H-M   'P 1'
#
loop_
_entity.id
_entity.type
_entity.pdbx_description
1 polymer ?
#
loop_
_entity_poly.entity_id
_entity_poly.type
_entity_poly.pdbx_seq_one_letter_code
_entity_poly.pdbx_strand_id
1 'polypeptide(L)'
;MSNVKIYDKFIYSAILVILIYSVAIALRHPISWALATIAILPLVYICSSKIGNLKTKLMVTKILSIIYGIISIGIFVICFLSGFVENGTILTSLKNLIDNSALIFGFLVLSIFIYRKVKYEKESC
;
A
#
# COMPACT_ATOMS: atom_id res chain seq x y z
N MET A 1 5.93 -22.19 14.17
CA MET A 1 6.41 -20.84 13.80
C MET A 1 5.21 -19.92 13.76
N SER A 2 5.08 -18.94 14.67
CA SER A 2 3.84 -18.14 14.84
C SER A 2 3.40 -17.49 13.53
N ASN A 3 2.12 -17.66 13.16
CA ASN A 3 1.49 -17.08 11.95
C ASN A 3 1.76 -15.56 11.83
N VAL A 4 1.94 -14.87 12.95
CA VAL A 4 2.28 -13.43 13.01
C VAL A 4 3.59 -13.11 12.28
N LYS A 5 4.63 -13.95 12.41
CA LYS A 5 5.93 -13.73 11.73
C LYS A 5 5.82 -13.85 10.21
N ILE A 6 4.88 -14.68 9.72
CA ILE A 6 4.64 -14.85 8.28
C ILE A 6 3.97 -13.59 7.74
N TYR A 7 2.94 -13.07 8.43
CA TYR A 7 2.29 -11.82 8.03
C TYR A 7 3.28 -10.65 8.00
N ASP A 8 4.16 -10.55 8.99
CA ASP A 8 5.21 -9.52 9.01
C ASP A 8 6.09 -9.58 7.78
N LYS A 9 6.54 -10.77 7.37
CA LYS A 9 7.38 -10.93 6.18
C LYS A 9 6.70 -10.41 4.90
N PHE A 10 5.41 -10.70 4.72
CA PHE A 10 4.65 -10.19 3.57
C PHE A 10 4.45 -8.67 3.63
N ILE A 11 4.17 -8.14 4.82
CA ILE A 11 3.98 -6.69 5.03
C ILE A 11 5.30 -5.95 4.73
N TYR A 12 6.41 -6.36 5.31
CA TYR A 12 7.72 -5.72 5.06
C TYR A 12 8.17 -5.87 3.60
N SER A 13 7.90 -7.02 2.96
CA SER A 13 8.18 -7.20 1.54
C SER A 13 7.36 -6.24 0.68
N ALA A 14 6.07 -6.04 0.99
CA ALA A 14 5.21 -5.10 0.26
C ALA A 14 5.66 -3.64 0.47
N ILE A 15 6.05 -3.27 1.70
CA ILE A 15 6.65 -1.95 2.00
C ILE A 15 7.89 -1.72 1.13
N LEU A 16 8.79 -2.71 1.06
CA LEU A 16 10.01 -2.60 0.27
C LEU A 16 9.72 -2.40 -1.22
N VAL A 17 8.78 -3.19 -1.78
CA VAL A 17 8.38 -3.07 -3.20
C VAL A 17 7.81 -1.68 -3.49
N ILE A 18 6.94 -1.15 -2.62
CA ILE A 18 6.38 0.20 -2.79
C ILE A 18 7.48 1.25 -2.73
N LEU A 19 8.43 1.13 -1.79
CA LEU A 19 9.54 2.07 -1.66
C LEU A 19 10.45 2.06 -2.89
N ILE A 20 10.88 0.88 -3.35
CA ILE A 20 11.73 0.75 -4.55
C ILE A 20 11.02 1.33 -5.77
N TYR A 21 9.74 1.00 -5.94
CA TYR A 21 8.96 1.50 -7.05
C TYR A 21 8.78 3.03 -6.99
N SER A 22 8.53 3.58 -5.80
CA SER A 22 8.42 5.02 -5.59
C SER A 22 9.72 5.76 -5.91
N VAL A 23 10.88 5.18 -5.52
CA VAL A 23 12.20 5.72 -5.88
C VAL A 23 12.42 5.65 -7.40
N ALA A 24 12.07 4.54 -8.04
CA ALA A 24 12.21 4.37 -9.49
C ALA A 24 11.38 5.40 -10.28
N ILE A 25 10.17 5.71 -9.85
CA ILE A 25 9.38 6.79 -10.46
C ILE A 25 9.99 8.16 -10.12
N ALA A 26 10.38 8.43 -8.88
CA ALA A 26 10.95 9.71 -8.49
C ALA A 26 12.22 10.05 -9.29
N LEU A 27 13.02 9.05 -9.67
CA LEU A 27 14.19 9.20 -10.55
C LEU A 27 13.80 9.53 -12.01
N ARG A 28 12.61 9.12 -12.46
CA ARG A 28 12.10 9.39 -13.82
C ARG A 28 11.35 10.72 -13.91
N HIS A 29 10.65 11.11 -12.86
CA HIS A 29 9.87 12.34 -12.77
C HIS A 29 10.22 13.06 -11.47
N PRO A 30 11.24 13.94 -11.48
CA PRO A 30 11.62 14.68 -10.30
C PRO A 30 10.47 15.61 -9.95
N ILE A 31 9.95 15.45 -8.73
CA ILE A 31 8.97 16.33 -8.08
C ILE A 31 7.51 16.06 -8.49
N SER A 32 6.92 15.06 -7.84
CA SER A 32 5.49 15.11 -7.53
C SER A 32 5.28 14.84 -6.04
N TRP A 33 4.60 15.75 -5.35
CA TRP A 33 4.21 15.60 -3.94
C TRP A 33 3.41 14.32 -3.68
N ALA A 34 2.73 13.79 -4.71
CA ALA A 34 2.04 12.51 -4.63
C ALA A 34 3.00 11.34 -4.39
N LEU A 35 4.19 11.34 -4.99
CA LEU A 35 5.20 10.27 -4.82
C LEU A 35 5.79 10.26 -3.41
N ALA A 36 6.05 11.43 -2.84
CA ALA A 36 6.50 11.55 -1.45
C ALA A 36 5.43 11.01 -0.48
N THR A 37 4.17 11.33 -0.73
CA THR A 37 3.03 10.85 0.08
C THR A 37 2.90 9.32 -0.01
N ILE A 38 3.07 8.75 -1.21
CA ILE A 38 3.06 7.30 -1.47
C ILE A 38 4.21 6.58 -0.76
N ALA A 39 5.41 7.17 -0.69
CA ALA A 39 6.57 6.57 -0.03
C ALA A 39 6.51 6.65 1.50
N ILE A 40 5.92 7.71 2.06
CA ILE A 40 5.81 7.91 3.52
C ILE A 40 4.78 6.96 4.14
N LEU A 41 3.67 6.70 3.44
CA LEU A 41 2.55 5.95 3.99
C LEU A 41 2.91 4.52 4.47
N PRO A 42 3.68 3.71 3.73
CA PRO A 42 4.16 2.41 4.19
C PRO A 42 5.01 2.48 5.47
N LEU A 43 5.74 3.58 5.68
CA LEU A 43 6.57 3.79 6.88
C LEU A 43 5.72 4.07 8.12
N VAL A 44 4.51 4.63 7.96
CA VAL A 44 3.57 4.87 9.07
C VAL A 44 3.18 3.55 9.75
N TYR A 45 3.09 2.45 9.01
CA TYR A 45 2.88 1.12 9.59
C TYR A 45 4.02 0.74 10.55
N ILE A 46 5.28 0.94 10.15
CA ILE A 46 6.47 0.62 10.97
C ILE A 46 6.42 1.43 12.28
N CYS A 47 6.06 2.71 12.21
CA CYS A 47 5.89 3.54 13.41
C CYS A 47 4.74 3.04 14.29
N SER A 48 3.59 2.68 13.70
CA SER A 48 2.44 2.15 14.46
C SER A 48 2.76 0.85 15.20
N SER A 49 3.66 0.02 14.67
CA SER A 49 4.06 -1.25 15.28
C SER A 49 4.80 -1.09 16.61
N LYS A 50 5.39 0.09 16.87
CA LYS A 50 6.13 0.44 18.09
C LYS A 50 5.25 0.96 19.24
N ILE A 51 3.94 1.12 19.02
CA ILE A 51 3.01 1.58 20.06
C ILE A 51 2.90 0.52 21.15
N GLY A 52 3.25 0.87 22.39
CA GLY A 52 3.25 -0.05 23.54
C GLY A 52 1.85 -0.46 24.02
N ASN A 53 0.83 0.39 23.79
CA ASN A 53 -0.56 0.05 24.12
C ASN A 53 -1.18 -0.81 23.02
N LEU A 54 -1.46 -2.08 23.35
CA LEU A 54 -2.01 -3.07 22.40
C LEU A 54 -3.35 -2.62 21.78
N LYS A 55 -4.27 -2.04 22.56
CA LYS A 55 -5.59 -1.62 22.07
C LYS A 55 -5.46 -0.49 21.06
N THR A 56 -4.63 0.50 21.36
CA THR A 56 -4.33 1.64 20.47
C THR A 56 -3.60 1.15 19.22
N LYS A 57 -2.60 0.28 19.37
CA LYS A 57 -1.85 -0.32 18.26
C LYS A 57 -2.79 -1.03 17.28
N LEU A 58 -3.67 -1.91 17.76
CA LEU A 58 -4.62 -2.64 16.90
C LEU A 58 -5.58 -1.70 16.17
N MET A 59 -6.10 -0.67 16.85
CA MET A 59 -7.01 0.30 16.24
C MET A 59 -6.33 1.12 15.14
N VAL A 60 -5.15 1.68 15.42
CA VAL A 60 -4.36 2.45 14.46
C VAL A 60 -3.99 1.58 13.26
N THR A 61 -3.50 0.36 13.51
CA THR A 61 -3.10 -0.59 12.46
C THR A 61 -4.28 -1.01 11.58
N LYS A 62 -5.49 -1.15 12.15
CA LYS A 62 -6.72 -1.41 11.41
C LYS A 62 -7.11 -0.24 10.49
N ILE A 63 -7.02 0.99 11.00
CA ILE A 63 -7.30 2.20 10.21
C ILE A 63 -6.31 2.30 9.04
N LEU A 64 -5.02 2.05 9.29
CA LEU A 64 -3.98 2.00 8.26
C LEU A 64 -4.31 0.99 7.15
N SER A 65 -4.76 -0.21 7.51
CA SER A 65 -5.18 -1.22 6.52
C SER A 65 -6.30 -0.71 5.60
N ILE A 66 -7.29 0.00 6.14
CA ILE A 66 -8.39 0.58 5.36
C ILE A 66 -7.86 1.68 4.42
N ILE A 67 -7.02 2.57 4.93
CA ILE A 67 -6.40 3.64 4.14
C ILE A 67 -5.60 3.06 2.96
N TYR A 68 -4.80 2.01 3.19
CA TYR A 68 -4.06 1.36 2.11
C TYR A 68 -4.98 0.75 1.04
N GLY A 69 -6.12 0.18 1.43
CA GLY A 69 -7.12 -0.33 0.49
C GLY A 69 -7.73 0.78 -0.36
N ILE A 70 -8.10 1.91 0.25
CA ILE A 70 -8.64 3.08 -0.45
C ILE A 70 -7.62 3.62 -1.45
N ILE A 71 -6.34 3.70 -1.07
CA ILE A 71 -5.27 4.19 -1.95
C ILE A 71 -5.07 3.25 -3.14
N SER A 72 -5.05 1.93 -2.92
CA SER A 72 -4.96 0.95 -4.01
C SER A 72 -6.09 1.13 -5.04
N ILE A 73 -7.33 1.26 -4.55
CA ILE A 73 -8.51 1.50 -5.43
C ILE A 73 -8.41 2.87 -6.11
N GLY A 74 -8.00 3.91 -5.38
CA GLY A 74 -7.85 5.26 -5.92
C GLY A 74 -6.83 5.31 -7.07
N ILE A 75 -5.66 4.70 -6.89
CA ILE A 75 -4.63 4.60 -7.95
C ILE A 75 -5.19 3.81 -9.13
N PHE A 76 -5.88 2.69 -8.89
CA PHE A 76 -6.50 1.90 -9.96
C PHE A 76 -7.49 2.73 -10.79
N VAL A 77 -8.40 3.45 -10.14
CA VAL A 77 -9.40 4.29 -10.81
C VAL A 77 -8.74 5.43 -11.58
N ILE A 78 -7.74 6.11 -11.01
CA ILE A 78 -7.01 7.18 -11.69
C ILE A 78 -6.26 6.65 -12.92
N CYS A 79 -5.55 5.52 -12.79
CA CYS A 79 -4.85 4.89 -13.92
C CYS A 79 -5.82 4.43 -15.01
N PHE A 80 -6.99 3.93 -14.63
CA PHE A 80 -8.02 3.54 -15.58
C PHE A 80 -8.60 4.76 -16.32
N LEU A 81 -9.03 5.79 -15.59
CA LEU A 81 -9.66 6.99 -16.14
C LEU A 81 -8.70 7.87 -16.96
N SER A 82 -7.44 8.02 -16.52
CA SER A 82 -6.43 8.81 -17.26
C SER A 82 -6.24 8.32 -18.69
N GLY A 83 -6.26 7.02 -18.93
CA GLY A 83 -6.15 6.47 -20.29
C GLY A 83 -7.34 6.80 -21.21
N PHE A 84 -8.54 7.04 -20.65
CA PHE A 84 -9.69 7.52 -21.41
C PHE A 84 -9.58 9.02 -21.72
N VAL A 85 -8.94 9.80 -20.85
CA VAL A 85 -8.76 11.25 -21.03
C VAL A 85 -7.65 11.57 -22.04
N GLU A 86 -6.55 10.82 -22.03
CA GLU A 86 -5.38 11.12 -22.88
C GLU A 86 -5.57 10.71 -24.35
N ASN A 87 -6.17 9.54 -24.61
CA ASN A 87 -6.27 9.01 -25.98
C ASN A 87 -7.57 8.22 -26.27
N GLY A 88 -8.55 8.23 -25.36
CA GLY A 88 -9.86 7.59 -25.55
C GLY A 88 -9.84 6.07 -25.77
N THR A 89 -8.71 5.39 -25.55
CA THR A 89 -8.53 3.97 -25.88
C THR A 89 -8.27 3.13 -24.64
N ILE A 90 -8.96 1.99 -24.55
CA ILE A 90 -8.77 0.97 -23.50
C ILE A 90 -7.31 0.54 -23.41
N LEU A 91 -6.59 0.52 -24.54
CA LEU A 91 -5.18 0.13 -24.59
C LEU A 91 -4.27 1.06 -23.76
N THR A 92 -4.55 2.38 -23.77
CA THR A 92 -3.80 3.37 -22.99
C THR A 92 -4.09 3.22 -21.50
N SER A 93 -5.35 3.00 -21.13
CA SER A 93 -5.74 2.68 -19.75
C SER A 93 -5.08 1.39 -19.27
N LEU A 94 -5.00 0.36 -20.11
CA LEU A 94 -4.34 -0.91 -19.77
C LEU A 94 -2.84 -0.72 -19.54
N LYS A 95 -2.18 0.06 -20.40
CA LYS A 95 -0.76 0.38 -20.25
C LYS A 95 -0.50 1.13 -18.94
N ASN A 96 -1.30 2.15 -18.62
CA ASN A 96 -1.19 2.90 -17.37
C ASN A 96 -1.39 2.01 -16.14
N LEU A 97 -2.35 1.07 -16.20
CA LEU A 97 -2.56 0.08 -15.15
C LEU A 97 -1.38 -0.90 -14.99
N ILE A 98 -0.82 -1.40 -16.09
CA ILE A 98 0.34 -2.30 -16.05
C ILE A 98 1.55 -1.57 -15.46
N ASP A 99 1.82 -0.35 -15.92
CA ASP A 99 2.96 0.45 -15.46
C ASP A 99 2.86 0.69 -13.95
N ASN A 100 1.67 0.96 -13.42
CA ASN A 100 1.39 1.22 -12.00
C ASN A 100 0.99 -0.01 -11.17
N SER A 101 0.98 -1.20 -11.77
CA SER A 101 0.44 -2.43 -11.15
C SER A 101 1.14 -2.80 -9.84
N ALA A 102 2.45 -2.56 -9.75
CA ALA A 102 3.24 -2.83 -8.55
C ALA A 102 2.79 -2.00 -7.34
N LEU A 103 2.42 -0.72 -7.54
CA LEU A 103 1.87 0.11 -6.45
C LEU A 103 0.48 -0.36 -6.06
N ILE A 104 -0.40 -0.56 -7.05
CA ILE A 104 -1.79 -0.98 -6.81
C ILE A 104 -1.79 -2.28 -6.00
N PHE A 105 -1.00 -3.26 -6.43
CA PHE A 105 -0.88 -4.55 -5.77
C PHE A 105 -0.15 -4.45 -4.43
N GLY A 106 0.91 -3.66 -4.33
CA GLY A 106 1.64 -3.44 -3.07
C GLY A 106 0.73 -2.90 -1.96
N PHE A 107 -0.06 -1.87 -2.24
CA PHE A 107 -1.01 -1.31 -1.27
C PHE A 107 -2.16 -2.28 -0.96
N LEU A 108 -2.62 -3.06 -1.94
CA LEU A 108 -3.63 -4.09 -1.72
C LEU A 108 -3.12 -5.19 -0.78
N VAL A 109 -1.89 -5.68 -0.99
CA VAL A 109 -1.23 -6.65 -0.12
C VAL A 109 -1.07 -6.08 1.29
N LEU A 110 -0.63 -4.82 1.43
CA LEU A 110 -0.57 -4.17 2.74
C LEU A 110 -1.93 -4.15 3.42
N SER A 111 -2.98 -3.73 2.71
CA SER A 111 -4.34 -3.69 3.26
C SER A 111 -4.77 -5.05 3.80
N ILE A 112 -4.65 -6.10 2.98
CA ILE A 112 -5.11 -7.46 3.32
C ILE A 112 -4.31 -8.07 4.46
N PHE A 113 -2.97 -8.02 4.38
CA PHE A 113 -2.11 -8.71 5.34
C PHE A 113 -2.09 -8.00 6.70
N ILE A 114 -2.17 -6.66 6.72
CA ILE A 114 -2.32 -5.90 7.96
C ILE A 114 -3.67 -6.20 8.62
N TYR A 115 -4.76 -6.23 7.85
CA TYR A 115 -6.08 -6.59 8.38
C TYR A 115 -6.08 -8.00 9.00
N ARG A 116 -5.53 -8.98 8.28
CA ARG A 116 -5.42 -10.35 8.77
C ARG A 116 -4.60 -10.42 10.05
N LYS A 117 -3.44 -9.75 10.09
CA LYS A 117 -2.60 -9.69 11.30
C LYS A 117 -3.37 -9.14 12.50
N VAL A 118 -4.08 -8.03 12.35
CA VAL A 118 -4.90 -7.44 13.42
C VAL A 118 -5.98 -8.40 13.91
N LYS A 119 -6.63 -9.13 12.99
CA LYS A 119 -7.63 -10.14 13.34
C LYS A 119 -7.03 -11.26 14.19
N TYR A 120 -5.89 -11.81 13.76
CA TYR A 120 -5.18 -12.87 14.51
C TYR A 120 -4.68 -12.40 15.88
N GLU A 121 -4.10 -11.20 15.97
CA GLU A 121 -3.62 -10.64 17.24
C GLU A 121 -4.78 -10.40 18.22
N LYS A 122 -5.98 -10.05 17.74
CA LYS A 122 -7.18 -9.91 18.58
C LYS A 122 -7.72 -11.24 19.08
N GLU A 123 -7.65 -12.31 18.28
CA GLU A 123 -8.14 -13.65 18.64
C GLU A 123 -7.17 -14.40 19.59
N SER A 124 -5.92 -13.93 19.71
CA SER A 124 -4.87 -14.54 20.56
C SER A 124 -4.74 -13.89 21.95
N CYS A 125 -5.57 -12.89 22.26
CA CYS A 125 -5.65 -12.21 23.56
C CYS A 125 -6.96 -12.53 24.27
#